data_AF-A0A932JP64-F1
#
_entry.id   AF-A0A932JP64-F1
#
_cell.length_a   1.000
_cell.length_b   1.000
_cell.length_c   1.000
_cell.angle_alpha   90.00
_cell.angle_beta   90.00
_cell.angle_gamma   90.00
#
_symmetry.space_group_name_H-M   'P 1'
#
loop_
_entity.id
_entity.type
_entity.pdbx_description
1 polymer ?
#
loop_
_entity_poly.entity_id
_entity_poly.type
_entity_poly.pdbx_seq_one_letter_code
_entity_poly.pdbx_strand_id
1 'polypeptide(L)' 'MARKHKAAAPAGPSLGEILRRNPKAIAVLHKHGVQVCSGCVITLGSTPEKAASYHAVPDPAAFARDLKKAVARTRR' A
#
# COMPACT_ATOMS: atom_id res chain seq x y z
N MET A 1 -29.41 -18.13 1.08
CA MET A 1 -28.64 -17.65 2.25
C MET A 1 -27.61 -16.63 1.78
N ALA A 2 -27.83 -15.34 2.01
CA ALA A 2 -26.91 -14.29 1.57
C ALA A 2 -25.69 -14.27 2.50
N ARG A 3 -24.54 -14.79 2.03
CA ARG A 3 -23.25 -14.60 2.72
C ARG A 3 -22.89 -13.12 2.62
N LYS A 4 -23.27 -12.32 3.62
CA LYS A 4 -22.75 -10.95 3.78
C LYS A 4 -21.25 -11.05 4.05
N HIS A 5 -20.45 -10.86 3.01
CA HIS A 5 -19.02 -10.63 3.15
C HIS A 5 -18.84 -9.29 3.86
N LYS A 6 -18.79 -9.33 5.20
CA LYS A 6 -18.41 -8.18 6.03
C LYS A 6 -16.93 -7.93 5.72
N ALA A 7 -16.66 -7.03 4.77
CA ALA A 7 -15.31 -6.61 4.48
C ALA A 7 -14.72 -6.07 5.78
N ALA A 8 -13.75 -6.78 6.36
CA ALA A 8 -13.00 -6.29 7.49
C ALA A 8 -12.44 -4.92 7.09
N ALA A 9 -12.74 -3.89 7.88
CA ALA A 9 -12.20 -2.56 7.65
C ALA A 9 -10.67 -2.71 7.53
N PRO A 10 -10.04 -2.16 6.49
CA PRO A 10 -8.60 -2.25 6.34
C PRO A 10 -7.95 -1.65 7.59
N ALA A 11 -7.15 -2.45 8.30
CA ALA A 11 -6.58 -2.10 9.61
C ALA A 11 -5.40 -1.10 9.51
N GLY A 12 -5.44 -0.17 8.56
CA GLY A 12 -4.35 0.78 8.33
C GLY A 12 -4.65 1.80 7.22
N PRO A 13 -3.79 2.83 7.09
CA PRO A 13 -3.93 3.86 6.07
C PRO A 13 -3.79 3.26 4.66
N SER A 14 -4.56 3.82 3.73
CA SER A 14 -4.45 3.44 2.31
C SER A 14 -3.10 3.86 1.73
N LEU A 15 -2.68 3.22 0.63
CA LEU A 15 -1.48 3.62 -0.11
C LEU A 15 -1.52 5.07 -0.57
N GLY A 16 -2.68 5.55 -1.02
CA GLY A 16 -2.90 6.93 -1.41
C GLY A 16 -2.72 7.90 -0.24
N GLU A 17 -3.19 7.54 0.96
CA GLU A 17 -2.99 8.33 2.17
C GLU A 17 -1.51 8.35 2.60
N ILE A 18 -0.82 7.21 2.49
CA ILE A 18 0.62 7.10 2.74
C ILE A 18 1.41 7.99 1.77
N LEU A 19 1.10 7.95 0.47
CA LEU A 19 1.77 8.76 -0.55
C LEU A 19 1.49 10.25 -0.41
N ARG A 20 0.26 10.64 -0.04
CA ARG A 20 -0.05 12.05 0.26
C ARG A 20 0.74 12.58 1.44
N ARG A 21 0.86 11.79 2.51
CA ARG A 21 1.65 12.17 3.70
C ARG A 21 3.16 12.12 3.45
N ASN A 22 3.59 11.22 2.56
CA ASN A 22 4.99 11.03 2.24
C ASN A 22 5.19 10.66 0.77
N PRO A 23 5.34 11.64 -0.13
CA PRO A 23 5.54 11.39 -1.56
C PRO A 23 6.77 10.53 -1.86
N LYS A 24 7.80 10.58 -0.99
CA LYS A 24 9.02 9.76 -1.12
C LYS A 24 8.76 8.26 -0.96
N ALA A 25 7.63 7.85 -0.40
CA ALA A 25 7.25 6.45 -0.32
C ALA A 25 7.04 5.81 -1.71
N ILE A 26 6.85 6.61 -2.78
CA ILE A 26 6.74 6.10 -4.15
C ILE A 26 7.98 5.32 -4.61
N ALA A 27 9.16 5.68 -4.10
CA ALA A 27 10.39 4.95 -4.40
C ALA A 27 10.37 3.51 -3.85
N VAL A 28 9.70 3.29 -2.71
CA VAL A 28 9.50 1.96 -2.14
C VAL A 28 8.54 1.15 -3.00
N LEU A 29 7.46 1.76 -3.48
CA LEU A 29 6.53 1.10 -4.39
C LEU A 29 7.26 0.60 -5.64
N HIS A 30 8.03 1.48 -6.29
CA HIS A 30 8.78 1.12 -7.50
C HIS A 30 9.82 0.03 -7.25
N LYS A 31 10.55 0.10 -6.11
CA LYS A 31 11.53 -0.93 -5.70
C LYS A 31 10.90 -2.32 -5.60
N HIS A 32 9.65 -2.41 -5.17
CA HIS A 32 8.92 -3.67 -4.98
C HIS A 32 8.02 -4.02 -6.16
N GLY A 33 8.16 -3.35 -7.31
CA GLY A 33 7.40 -3.65 -8.53
C GLY A 33 5.96 -3.13 -8.53
N VAL A 34 5.58 -2.32 -7.54
CA VAL A 34 4.26 -1.68 -7.48
C VAL A 34 4.30 -0.39 -8.28
N GLN A 35 3.78 -0.41 -9.51
CA GLN A 35 3.65 0.78 -10.34
C GLN A 35 2.24 1.36 -10.20
N VAL A 36 2.16 2.66 -9.93
CA VAL A 36 0.88 3.37 -9.80
C VAL A 36 0.81 4.53 -10.77
N CYS A 37 -0.27 4.60 -11.54
CA CYS A 37 -0.63 5.75 -12.38
C CYS A 37 -1.86 6.46 -11.81
N SER A 38 -2.26 7.57 -12.43
CA SER A 38 -3.46 8.33 -12.07
C SER A 38 -4.75 7.50 -12.10
N GLY A 39 -4.79 6.42 -12.90
CA GLY A 39 -5.91 5.48 -12.99
C GLY A 39 -5.88 4.33 -11.97
N CYS A 40 -4.82 4.18 -11.16
CA CYS A 40 -4.66 3.07 -10.21
C CYS A 40 -5.47 3.27 -8.92
N VAL A 41 -6.74 3.67 -9.03
CA VAL A 41 -7.61 4.01 -7.90
C VAL A 41 -7.78 2.85 -6.92
N ILE A 42 -7.87 1.62 -7.44
CA ILE A 42 -7.99 0.40 -6.61
C ILE A 42 -6.72 0.20 -5.78
N THR A 43 -5.54 0.31 -6.39
CA THR A 43 -4.25 0.17 -5.69
C THR A 43 -4.06 1.28 -4.65
N LEU A 44 -4.34 2.53 -5.03
CA LEU A 44 -4.20 3.69 -4.16
C LEU A 44 -5.21 3.69 -3.00
N GLY A 45 -6.42 3.18 -3.21
CA GLY A 45 -7.44 3.01 -2.17
C GLY A 45 -7.22 1.78 -1.27
N SER A 46 -6.26 0.92 -1.61
CA SER A 46 -6.01 -0.33 -0.88
C SER A 46 -4.95 -0.18 0.19
N THR A 47 -4.93 -1.12 1.13
CA THR A 47 -3.82 -1.25 2.09
C THR A 47 -2.56 -1.72 1.38
N PRO A 48 -1.38 -1.48 1.98
CA PRO A 48 -0.13 -2.03 1.48
C PRO A 48 -0.20 -3.55 1.24
N GLU A 49 -0.83 -4.33 2.13
CA GLU A 49 -0.92 -5.78 1.94
C GLU A 49 -1.75 -6.15 0.69
N LYS A 50 -2.91 -5.51 0.52
CA LYS A 50 -3.76 -5.76 -0.66
C LYS A 50 -3.09 -5.35 -1.96
N ALA A 51 -2.40 -4.22 -1.96
CA ALA A 51 -1.65 -3.78 -3.13
C ALA A 51 -0.48 -4.72 -3.43
N ALA A 52 0.22 -5.24 -2.41
CA ALA A 52 1.23 -6.26 -2.61
C ALA A 52 0.66 -7.52 -3.28
N SER A 53 -0.55 -7.93 -2.90
CA SER A 53 -1.24 -9.05 -3.56
C SER A 53 -1.65 -8.75 -5.01
N TYR A 54 -2.20 -7.56 -5.30
CA TYR A 54 -2.62 -7.21 -6.65
C TYR A 54 -1.45 -7.12 -7.64
N HIS A 55 -0.27 -6.73 -7.14
CA HIS A 55 0.94 -6.56 -7.94
C HIS A 55 1.89 -7.77 -7.83
N ALA A 56 1.45 -8.87 -7.22
CA ALA A 56 2.24 -10.09 -7.03
C ALA A 56 3.65 -9.82 -6.49
N VAL A 57 3.77 -8.93 -5.49
CA VAL A 57 5.05 -8.55 -4.90
C VAL A 57 5.75 -9.81 -4.35
N PRO A 58 6.99 -10.11 -4.76
CA PRO A 58 7.67 -11.36 -4.36
C PRO A 58 7.86 -11.52 -2.85
N ASP A 59 8.09 -10.41 -2.13
CA ASP A 59 8.22 -10.39 -0.67
C ASP A 59 7.33 -9.30 -0.05
N PRO A 60 6.06 -9.62 0.27
CA PRO A 60 5.13 -8.67 0.89
C PRO A 60 5.58 -8.18 2.27
N ALA A 61 6.35 -8.99 3.00
CA ALA A 61 6.84 -8.63 4.33
C ALA A 61 7.96 -7.58 4.25
N ALA A 62 8.89 -7.74 3.29
CA ALA A 62 9.91 -6.73 3.01
C ALA A 62 9.27 -5.42 2.51
N PHE A 63 8.27 -5.50 1.63
CA PHE A 63 7.52 -4.33 1.17
C PHE A 63 6.90 -3.55 2.34
N ALA A 64 6.15 -4.23 3.22
CA ALA A 64 5.52 -3.59 4.36
C ALA A 64 6.54 -2.95 5.32
N ARG A 65 7.68 -3.62 5.55
CA ARG A 65 8.77 -3.11 6.40
C ARG A 65 9.42 -1.86 5.80
N ASP A 66 9.73 -1.87 4.51
CA ASP A 66 10.34 -0.73 3.83
C ASP A 66 9.37 0.47 3.79
N LEU A 67 8.08 0.21 3.58
CA LEU A 67 7.05 1.25 3.58
C LEU A 67 6.91 1.89 4.97
N LYS A 68 6.89 1.09 6.05
CA LYS A 68 6.89 1.59 7.43
C LYS A 68 8.12 2.45 7.73
N LYS A 69 9.32 2.01 7.31
CA LYS A 69 10.56 2.78 7.47
C LYS A 69 10.51 4.11 6.72
N ALA A 70 10.01 4.12 5.49
CA ALA A 70 9.87 5.33 4.70
C ALA A 70 8.96 6.35 5.39
N VAL A 71 7.81 5.91 5.91
CA VAL A 71 6.87 6.77 6.65
C VAL A 71 7.46 7.28 7.96
N ALA A 72 8.20 6.45 8.71
CA ALA A 72 8.81 6.85 9.98
C ALA A 72 9.92 7.89 9.81
N ARG A 73 10.70 7.82 8.72
CA ARG A 73 11.81 8.75 8.44
C ARG A 73 11.37 10.18 8.16
N THR A 74 10.13 10.41 7.73
CA THR A 74 9.60 11.74 7.42
C THR A 74 9.12 12.50 8.67
N ARG A 75 9.03 11.85 9.83
CA ARG A 75 8.64 12.49 11.10
C ARG A 75 9.82 13.10 11.89
N ARG A 76 11.04 13.04 11.37
CA ARG A 76 12.21 13.75 11.90
C ARG A 76 12.53 14.94 11.00
#